data_AF-A0A7X7KUW3-F1
#
_entry.id   AF-A0A7X7KUW3-F1
#
_cell.length_a   1.000
_cell.length_b   1.000
_cell.length_c   1.000
_cell.angle_alpha   90.00
_cell.angle_beta   90.00
_cell.angle_gamma   90.00
#
_symmetry.space_group_name_H-M   'P 1'
#
loop_
_entity.id
_entity.type
_entity.pdbx_description
1 polymer ?
#
loop_
_entity_poly.entity_id
_entity_poly.type
_entity_poly.pdbx_seq_one_letter_code
_entity_poly.pdbx_strand_id
1 'polypeptide(L)'
;MDNDSGLYHKAKGKVKVSYLNWVIGLGFVVLLAVIIFLAMDTEGLRVQFETNGGSAVQEQRVMFGEKVAEPESPVKPGQRFAGWYATPELDESWDFAEDVVETAMTLYAKWE
;
A
#
# COMPACT_ATOMS: atom_id res chain seq x y z
N MET A 1 22.99 -63.23 -27.34
CA MET A 1 23.44 -62.87 -25.99
C MET A 1 23.59 -61.36 -25.98
N ASP A 2 22.53 -60.71 -25.49
CA ASP A 2 22.49 -59.62 -24.51
C ASP A 2 23.62 -58.57 -24.60
N ASN A 3 23.40 -57.26 -24.50
CA ASN A 3 22.31 -56.56 -23.86
C ASN A 3 22.34 -55.08 -24.26
N ASP A 4 21.18 -54.49 -24.18
CA ASP A 4 20.80 -53.09 -24.24
C ASP A 4 21.65 -52.17 -23.32
N SER A 5 21.89 -50.92 -23.77
CA SER A 5 21.93 -49.72 -22.92
C SER A 5 22.39 -48.50 -23.73
N GLY A 6 21.47 -47.94 -24.51
CA GLY A 6 21.71 -46.67 -25.20
C GLY A 6 20.50 -45.74 -25.24
N LEU A 7 19.52 -45.97 -24.37
CA LEU A 7 18.26 -45.24 -24.16
C LEU A 7 18.43 -43.76 -23.75
N TYR A 8 19.28 -42.98 -24.40
CA TYR A 8 19.37 -41.53 -24.18
C TYR A 8 19.21 -40.76 -25.49
N HIS A 9 18.01 -40.95 -26.02
CA HIS A 9 17.10 -39.92 -26.51
C HIS A 9 17.70 -38.52 -26.81
N LYS A 10 17.67 -38.22 -28.10
CA LYS A 10 17.71 -36.90 -28.71
C LYS A 10 16.67 -35.97 -28.06
N ALA A 11 17.12 -35.04 -27.22
CA ALA A 11 16.38 -33.82 -26.87
C ALA A 11 17.35 -32.68 -26.54
N LYS A 12 18.06 -32.14 -27.55
CA LYS A 12 18.69 -30.82 -27.41
C LYS A 12 17.68 -29.74 -27.74
N GLY A 13 16.63 -29.64 -26.90
CA GLY A 13 15.86 -28.40 -26.78
C GLY A 13 16.81 -27.37 -26.18
N LYS A 14 17.44 -26.55 -27.03
CA LYS A 14 18.24 -25.41 -26.58
C LYS A 14 17.27 -24.38 -25.99
N VAL A 15 16.85 -24.56 -24.74
CA VAL A 15 16.45 -23.40 -23.94
C VAL A 15 17.69 -22.51 -23.96
N LYS A 16 17.62 -21.38 -24.68
CA LYS A 16 18.72 -20.44 -24.72
C LYS A 16 18.94 -20.02 -23.26
N VAL A 17 20.08 -20.36 -22.68
CA VAL A 17 20.47 -19.94 -21.32
C VAL A 17 20.30 -18.42 -21.15
N SER A 18 20.38 -17.66 -22.25
CA SER A 18 20.01 -16.24 -22.33
C SER A 18 18.55 -15.92 -21.97
N TYR A 19 17.57 -16.72 -22.39
CA TYR A 19 16.17 -16.59 -21.99
C TYR A 19 15.97 -16.97 -20.52
N LEU A 20 16.64 -18.03 -20.06
CA LEU A 20 16.57 -18.47 -18.67
C LEU A 20 17.17 -17.44 -17.71
N ASN A 21 18.32 -16.84 -18.04
CA ASN A 21 18.94 -15.76 -17.27
C ASN A 21 18.10 -14.47 -17.31
N TRP A 22 17.41 -14.20 -18.41
CA TRP A 22 16.50 -13.06 -18.53
C TRP A 22 15.24 -13.26 -17.67
N VAL A 23 14.66 -14.46 -17.63
CA VAL A 23 13.51 -14.78 -16.76
C VAL A 23 13.90 -14.78 -15.29
N ILE A 24 15.10 -15.27 -14.94
CA ILE A 24 15.65 -15.15 -13.58
C ILE A 24 15.82 -13.67 -13.23
N GLY A 25 16.45 -12.87 -14.09
CA GLY A 25 16.61 -11.44 -13.88
C GLY A 25 15.28 -10.69 -13.76
N LEU A 26 14.29 -10.99 -14.61
CA LEU A 26 12.95 -10.42 -14.55
C LEU A 26 12.23 -10.86 -13.27
N GLY A 27 12.37 -12.12 -12.89
CA GLY A 27 11.84 -12.64 -11.63
C GLY A 27 12.45 -11.95 -10.42
N PHE A 28 13.76 -11.70 -10.42
CA PHE A 28 14.43 -10.92 -9.38
C PHE A 28 14.02 -9.45 -9.40
N VAL A 29 13.85 -8.82 -10.56
CA VAL A 29 13.39 -7.42 -10.65
C VAL A 29 11.94 -7.29 -10.18
N VAL A 30 11.07 -8.22 -10.56
CA VAL A 30 9.67 -8.27 -10.08
C VAL A 30 9.64 -8.60 -8.59
N LEU A 31 10.46 -9.53 -8.12
CA LEU A 31 10.55 -9.87 -6.70
C LEU A 31 11.12 -8.70 -5.89
N LEU A 32 12.14 -7.98 -6.39
CA LEU A 32 12.67 -6.79 -5.77
C LEU A 32 11.65 -5.66 -5.79
N ALA A 33 10.91 -5.46 -6.88
CA ALA A 33 9.82 -4.48 -6.93
C ALA A 33 8.67 -4.82 -5.97
N VAL A 34 8.34 -6.12 -5.81
CA VAL A 34 7.37 -6.60 -4.82
C VAL A 34 7.91 -6.44 -3.40
N ILE A 35 9.17 -6.79 -3.13
CA ILE A 35 9.81 -6.57 -1.82
C ILE A 35 9.88 -5.08 -1.50
N ILE A 36 10.20 -4.23 -2.48
CA ILE A 36 10.21 -2.77 -2.32
C ILE A 36 8.78 -2.29 -2.05
N PHE A 37 7.80 -2.71 -2.84
CA PHE A 37 6.38 -2.38 -2.60
C PHE A 37 5.89 -2.84 -1.23
N LEU A 38 6.30 -4.03 -0.77
CA LEU A 38 6.02 -4.55 0.58
C LEU A 38 6.78 -3.80 1.68
N ALA A 39 8.00 -3.32 1.41
CA ALA A 39 8.85 -2.60 2.37
C ALA A 39 8.54 -1.10 2.44
N MET A 40 7.93 -0.53 1.39
CA MET A 40 7.55 0.88 1.33
C MET A 40 6.41 1.23 2.30
N ASP A 41 5.72 0.24 2.87
CA ASP A 41 4.60 0.46 3.79
C ASP A 41 5.03 0.62 5.26
N THR A 42 6.34 0.59 5.57
CA THR A 42 6.82 0.43 6.96
C THR A 42 7.46 1.64 7.63
N GLU A 43 7.73 2.76 6.94
CA GLU A 43 8.54 3.86 7.53
C GLU A 43 7.78 5.17 7.86
N GLY A 44 6.45 5.21 7.71
CA GLY A 44 5.65 6.42 7.98
C GLY A 44 4.86 6.39 9.29
N LEU A 45 4.59 7.58 9.84
CA LEU A 45 3.58 7.83 10.86
C LEU A 45 2.21 7.46 10.31
N ARG A 46 1.46 6.67 11.08
CA ARG A 46 0.13 6.22 10.71
C ARG A 46 -0.91 7.30 11.01
N VAL A 47 -1.74 7.61 10.01
CA VAL A 47 -2.92 8.47 10.13
C VAL A 47 -4.16 7.63 9.89
N GLN A 48 -4.96 7.46 10.94
CA GLN A 48 -6.25 6.76 10.87
C GLN A 48 -7.39 7.74 10.66
N PHE A 49 -8.46 7.28 10.02
CA PHE A 49 -9.66 8.08 9.76
C PHE A 49 -10.86 7.42 10.45
N GLU A 50 -11.26 7.95 11.60
CA GLU A 50 -12.47 7.54 12.30
C GLU A 50 -13.66 8.31 11.71
N THR A 51 -14.52 7.61 10.99
CA THR A 51 -15.59 8.22 10.20
C THR A 51 -16.86 8.49 11.01
N ASN A 52 -16.90 8.11 12.29
CA ASN A 52 -18.03 8.32 13.19
C ASN A 52 -19.36 7.84 12.58
N GLY A 53 -19.32 6.65 11.98
CA GLY A 53 -20.47 6.00 11.35
C GLY A 53 -20.71 6.36 9.88
N GLY A 54 -19.73 6.97 9.20
CA GLY A 54 -19.71 7.12 7.75
C GLY A 54 -19.14 5.90 7.02
N SER A 55 -19.02 5.99 5.70
CA SER A 55 -18.30 5.00 4.89
C SER A 55 -16.81 4.95 5.27
N ALA A 56 -16.22 3.76 5.26
CA ALA A 56 -14.82 3.56 5.62
C ALA A 56 -13.87 4.38 4.73
N VAL A 57 -12.81 4.90 5.36
CA VAL A 57 -11.71 5.62 4.71
C VAL A 57 -10.42 4.87 5.01
N GLN A 58 -9.59 4.67 3.99
CA GLN A 58 -8.33 3.94 4.15
C GLN A 58 -7.34 4.75 4.99
N GLU A 59 -6.64 4.09 5.91
CA GLU A 59 -5.54 4.71 6.64
C GLU A 59 -4.39 5.10 5.70
N GLN A 60 -3.65 6.14 6.07
CA GLN A 60 -2.51 6.62 5.32
C GLN A 60 -1.24 6.56 6.17
N ARG A 61 -0.09 6.55 5.50
CA ARG A 61 1.22 6.67 6.12
C ARG A 61 1.97 7.83 5.51
N VAL A 62 2.49 8.72 6.35
CA VAL A 62 3.27 9.88 5.94
C VAL A 62 4.52 10.02 6.79
N MET A 63 5.55 10.67 6.27
CA MET A 63 6.76 10.94 7.06
C MET A 63 6.49 12.02 8.10
N PHE A 64 7.32 12.08 9.14
CA PHE A 64 7.27 13.15 10.13
C PHE A 64 7.37 14.53 9.46
N GLY A 65 6.45 15.44 9.81
CA GLY A 65 6.39 16.80 9.30
C GLY A 65 5.79 16.92 7.89
N GLU A 66 5.34 15.82 7.28
CA GLU A 66 4.62 15.85 6.00
C GLU A 66 3.12 16.03 6.20
N LYS A 67 2.45 16.52 5.15
CA LYS A 67 0.99 16.62 5.10
C LYS A 67 0.38 15.29 4.70
N VAL A 68 -0.71 14.92 5.35
CA VAL A 68 -1.56 13.81 4.91
C VAL A 68 -2.42 14.26 3.73
N ALA A 69 -2.64 13.39 2.75
CA ALA A 69 -3.53 13.71 1.63
C ALA A 69 -4.99 13.68 2.12
N GLU A 70 -5.78 14.68 1.73
CA GLU A 70 -7.20 14.68 2.04
C GLU A 70 -7.89 13.49 1.35
N PRO A 71 -8.57 12.60 2.10
CA PRO A 71 -9.29 11.48 1.51
C PRO A 71 -10.57 11.95 0.82
N GLU A 72 -11.16 11.09 -0.01
CA GLU A 72 -12.55 11.30 -0.44
C GLU A 72 -13.45 11.40 0.79
N SER A 73 -14.36 12.39 0.78
CA SER A 73 -15.25 12.62 1.91
C SER A 73 -16.10 11.38 2.17
N PRO A 74 -16.17 10.89 3.42
CA PRO A 74 -17.02 9.76 3.74
C PRO A 74 -18.49 10.14 3.53
N VAL A 75 -19.35 9.13 3.38
CA VAL A 75 -20.79 9.30 3.24
C VAL A 75 -21.51 8.68 4.44
N LYS A 76 -22.41 9.45 5.05
CA LYS A 76 -23.31 9.00 6.12
C LYS A 76 -24.75 9.36 5.73
N PRO A 77 -25.67 8.38 5.57
CA PRO A 77 -27.04 8.65 5.14
C PRO A 77 -27.76 9.67 6.05
N GLY A 78 -28.35 10.70 5.44
CA GLY A 78 -29.12 11.73 6.15
C GLY A 78 -28.28 12.75 6.92
N GLN A 79 -26.97 12.80 6.68
CA GLN A 79 -26.04 13.71 7.34
C GLN A 79 -25.13 14.38 6.31
N ARG A 80 -24.68 15.60 6.59
CA ARG A 80 -23.71 16.34 5.78
C ARG A 80 -22.33 16.22 6.41
N PHE A 81 -21.32 15.84 5.63
CA PHE A 81 -19.94 15.87 6.09
C PHE A 81 -19.50 17.31 6.34
N ALA A 82 -19.00 17.59 7.55
CA ALA A 82 -18.62 18.94 7.98
C ALA A 82 -17.10 19.15 8.01
N GLY A 83 -16.30 18.07 8.02
CA GLY A 83 -14.84 18.12 8.01
C GLY A 83 -14.20 17.09 8.93
N TRP A 84 -12.87 17.10 8.95
CA TRP A 84 -12.03 16.26 9.80
C TRP A 84 -11.49 17.06 10.99
N TYR A 85 -11.33 16.38 12.13
CA TYR A 85 -10.90 16.97 13.39
C TYR A 85 -9.79 16.13 14.03
N ALA A 86 -8.83 16.76 14.70
CA ALA A 86 -7.69 16.09 15.34
C ALA A 86 -8.07 15.39 16.65
N THR A 87 -9.19 15.78 17.25
CA THR A 87 -9.69 15.30 18.54
C THR A 87 -11.03 14.59 18.40
N PRO A 88 -11.32 13.58 19.23
CA PRO A 88 -12.64 12.94 19.26
C PRO A 88 -13.76 13.87 19.74
N GLU A 89 -13.43 14.96 20.46
CA GLU A 89 -14.36 15.99 20.91
C GLU A 89 -14.84 16.93 19.77
N LEU A 90 -14.19 16.88 18.60
CA LEU A 90 -14.53 17.66 17.40
C LEU A 90 -14.45 19.18 17.61
N ASP A 91 -13.45 19.61 18.39
CA ASP A 91 -13.15 21.01 18.71
C ASP A 91 -11.92 21.56 17.97
N GLU A 92 -10.99 20.70 17.56
CA GLU A 92 -9.80 21.06 16.79
C GLU A 92 -9.93 20.58 15.33
N SER A 93 -10.28 21.49 14.41
CA SER A 93 -10.40 21.17 12.98
C SER A 93 -9.04 20.93 12.36
N TRP A 94 -8.94 19.92 11.48
CA TRP A 94 -7.73 19.63 10.71
C TRP A 94 -7.79 20.27 9.32
N ASP A 95 -6.77 21.04 8.96
CA ASP A 95 -6.58 21.65 7.64
C ASP A 95 -5.51 20.91 6.85
N PHE A 96 -5.93 20.11 5.85
CA PHE A 96 -5.01 19.34 5.01
C PHE A 96 -4.07 20.20 4.16
N ALA A 97 -4.37 21.49 3.98
CA ALA A 97 -3.52 22.41 3.25
C ALA A 97 -2.42 23.03 4.12
N GLU A 98 -2.55 23.03 5.45
CA GLU A 98 -1.61 23.72 6.36
C GLU A 98 -0.99 22.76 7.38
N ASP A 99 -1.76 21.83 7.95
CA ASP A 99 -1.36 20.98 9.07
C ASP A 99 -0.43 19.83 8.62
N VAL A 100 0.49 19.46 9.53
CA VAL A 100 1.50 18.43 9.31
C VAL A 100 1.43 17.35 10.38
N VAL A 101 1.80 16.12 10.01
CA VAL A 101 1.74 14.96 10.89
C VAL A 101 3.07 14.80 11.63
N GLU A 102 3.06 15.03 12.93
CA GLU A 102 4.26 14.92 13.79
C GLU A 102 4.26 13.64 14.65
N THR A 103 3.10 13.02 14.82
CA THR A 103 2.93 11.75 15.53
C THR A 103 1.88 10.90 14.80
N ALA A 104 1.88 9.59 15.05
CA ALA A 104 0.75 8.75 14.67
C ALA A 104 -0.53 9.32 15.33
N MET A 105 -1.60 9.46 14.55
CA MET A 105 -2.81 10.13 14.98
C MET A 105 -4.06 9.59 14.29
N THR A 106 -5.22 10.00 14.81
CA THR A 106 -6.53 9.69 14.24
C THR A 106 -7.25 10.99 13.94
N LEU A 107 -7.79 11.12 12.73
CA LEU A 107 -8.68 12.20 12.35
C LEU A 107 -10.14 11.71 12.43
N TYR A 108 -10.99 12.56 13.01
CA TYR A 108 -12.38 12.23 13.33
C TYR A 108 -13.34 13.02 12.43
N ALA A 109 -14.25 12.33 11.77
CA ALA A 109 -15.25 12.95 10.91
C ALA A 109 -16.34 13.64 11.74
N LYS A 110 -16.63 14.90 11.43
CA LYS A 110 -17.80 15.62 11.96
C LYS A 110 -18.95 15.62 10.95
N TRP A 111 -20.16 15.56 11.49
CA TRP A 111 -21.41 15.50 10.74
C TRP A 111 -22.41 16.54 11.22
N GLU A 112 -23.26 17.01 10.32
CA GLU A 112 -24.46 17.84 10.57
C GLU A 112 -25.74 17.13 10.12
#